data_AF-A0A7S1R9L5-F1
#
_entry.id   AF-A0A7S1R9L5-F1
#
_cell.length_a   1.000
_cell.length_b   1.000
_cell.length_c   1.000
_cell.angle_alpha   90.00
_cell.angle_beta   90.00
_cell.angle_gamma   90.00
#
_symmetry.space_group_name_H-M   'P 1'
#
loop_
_entity.id
_entity.type
_entity.pdbx_description
1 polymer ?
#
loop_
_entity_poly.entity_id
_entity_poly.type
_entity_poly.pdbx_seq_one_letter_code
_entity_poly.pdbx_strand_id
1 'polypeptide(L)'
;SSAASGAKATAIHTLPTDAMARSHMLLAALMVATAQAITKELYTTNAVCKQQYCVNPVFPGLQDIPHLENERWTKHTVGNVSGWLEFCGGIVDYDLALPDTNGTTSMLQRYLKTRNAMRQHGALEGVPRLMSPTEELVRKVDKWALMTYFMHLSAMGIEAWDHTDPMKDSDDRPLRGCARSVARLACHTYFPRAYSSLADGTEIGYTRPCKSSCESFLEACGVDCCDDSASCVWDKFAPGGSSKWTQDVAGATVLLETGYVDVNGPSFQCTGGR
;
A
#
# COMPACT_ATOMS: atom_id res chain seq x y z
N SER A 1 -18.29 -38.69 44.80
CA SER A 1 -16.99 -38.37 45.42
C SER A 1 -16.28 -37.38 44.51
N SER A 2 -15.98 -36.12 44.79
CA SER A 2 -15.93 -35.25 45.99
C SER A 2 -16.06 -33.80 45.43
N ALA A 3 -16.89 -32.90 46.01
CA ALA A 3 -16.54 -31.85 46.99
C ALA A 3 -15.47 -30.84 46.48
N ALA A 4 -15.49 -29.52 46.66
CA ALA A 4 -16.32 -28.50 47.33
C ALA A 4 -15.76 -27.10 46.93
N SER A 5 -16.60 -26.05 46.78
CA SER A 5 -16.73 -24.87 47.67
C SER A 5 -15.50 -23.96 47.88
N GLY A 6 -15.69 -22.64 47.68
CA GLY A 6 -14.81 -21.61 48.25
C GLY A 6 -15.10 -20.17 47.81
N ALA A 7 -16.13 -19.54 48.38
CA ALA A 7 -16.39 -18.10 48.28
C ALA A 7 -15.68 -17.32 49.39
N LYS A 8 -15.26 -16.06 49.14
CA LYS A 8 -14.95 -15.07 50.18
C LYS A 8 -15.32 -13.66 49.74
N ALA A 9 -16.26 -13.07 50.47
CA ALA A 9 -16.67 -11.67 50.40
C ALA A 9 -16.32 -10.99 51.73
N THR A 10 -15.79 -9.77 51.68
CA THR A 10 -15.58 -8.82 52.81
C THR A 10 -14.96 -7.55 52.22
N ALA A 11 -15.22 -6.32 52.64
CA ALA A 11 -16.21 -5.69 53.50
C ALA A 11 -16.17 -4.18 53.20
N ILE A 12 -17.29 -3.51 53.39
CA ILE A 12 -17.49 -2.07 53.23
C ILE A 12 -16.97 -1.36 54.48
N HIS A 13 -16.18 -0.30 54.32
CA HIS A 13 -15.91 0.68 55.38
C HIS A 13 -16.30 2.07 54.90
N THR A 14 -17.28 2.65 55.58
CA THR A 14 -17.72 4.04 55.49
C THR A 14 -17.45 4.75 56.83
N LEU A 15 -17.47 6.09 56.75
CA LEU A 15 -17.54 7.12 57.80
C LEU A 15 -16.20 7.74 58.27
N PRO A 16 -16.18 8.99 58.80
CA PRO A 16 -17.20 10.05 58.79
C PRO A 16 -16.69 11.41 58.28
N THR A 17 -17.68 12.25 57.99
CA THR A 17 -17.64 13.72 57.88
C THR A 17 -17.19 14.37 59.19
N ASP A 18 -16.32 15.39 59.13
CA ASP A 18 -16.44 16.52 60.04
C ASP A 18 -15.83 17.81 59.46
N ALA A 19 -16.53 18.89 59.78
CA ALA A 19 -16.45 20.20 59.18
C ALA A 19 -15.74 21.21 60.09
N MET A 20 -15.33 22.31 59.45
CA MET A 20 -14.96 23.62 60.01
C MET A 20 -13.62 23.72 60.75
N ALA A 21 -12.68 24.48 60.18
CA ALA A 21 -12.57 25.91 60.52
C ALA A 21 -11.33 26.59 59.89
N ARG A 22 -11.62 27.65 59.12
CA ARG A 22 -10.98 28.98 59.15
C ARG A 22 -9.53 29.13 58.65
N SER A 23 -9.47 29.62 57.40
CA SER A 23 -8.90 30.92 57.03
C SER A 23 -7.73 31.45 57.85
N HIS A 24 -6.51 31.30 57.32
CA HIS A 24 -5.50 32.37 57.28
C HIS A 24 -4.55 32.11 56.09
N MET A 25 -4.11 33.22 55.47
CA MET A 25 -3.12 33.35 54.38
C MET A 25 -3.59 33.18 52.93
N LEU A 26 -4.34 34.20 52.50
CA LEU A 26 -4.12 34.87 51.21
C LEU A 26 -2.66 35.36 51.09
N LEU A 27 -2.14 35.38 49.85
CA LEU A 27 -0.79 35.80 49.38
C LEU A 27 0.34 34.73 49.34
N ALA A 28 0.15 33.67 48.55
CA ALA A 28 1.24 33.04 47.76
C ALA A 28 0.72 32.06 46.66
N ALA A 29 -0.53 32.21 46.21
CA ALA A 29 -1.20 31.24 45.33
C ALA A 29 -1.48 31.83 43.93
N LEU A 30 -0.48 32.46 43.29
CA LEU A 30 -0.66 33.08 41.97
C LEU A 30 0.39 32.72 40.92
N MET A 31 1.34 31.81 41.19
CA MET A 31 2.38 31.46 40.21
C MET A 31 2.81 29.98 40.23
N VAL A 32 1.91 29.05 40.55
CA VAL A 32 2.16 27.61 40.30
C VAL A 32 0.86 26.92 39.86
N ALA A 33 0.19 27.51 38.85
CA ALA A 33 -0.66 26.72 37.96
C ALA A 33 0.28 26.04 36.95
N THR A 34 1.06 25.08 37.43
CA THR A 34 1.92 24.25 36.61
C THR A 34 1.06 23.42 35.66
N ALA A 35 0.99 23.88 34.41
CA ALA A 35 1.16 23.09 33.18
C ALA A 35 0.85 21.57 33.24
N GLN A 36 -0.31 21.14 33.74
CA GLN A 36 -0.75 19.74 33.74
C GLN A 36 -1.98 19.49 32.84
N ALA A 37 -2.16 20.31 31.80
CA ALA A 37 -3.24 20.15 30.83
C ALA A 37 -2.75 20.05 29.36
N ILE A 38 -1.52 19.56 29.13
CA ILE A 38 -0.99 19.30 27.78
C ILE A 38 -0.20 17.98 27.76
N THR A 39 -0.76 16.86 28.20
CA THR A 39 -0.11 15.53 28.04
C THR A 39 -1.10 14.37 27.86
N LYS A 40 -2.32 14.63 27.38
CA LYS A 40 -3.30 13.58 27.07
C LYS A 40 -3.90 13.72 25.67
N GLU A 41 -3.03 13.94 24.70
CA GLU A 41 -3.11 13.11 23.51
C GLU A 41 -1.78 12.37 23.45
N LEU A 42 -1.70 11.26 24.20
CA LEU A 42 -0.89 10.13 23.73
C LEU A 42 -1.56 9.68 22.44
N TYR A 43 -1.33 10.46 21.37
CA TYR A 43 -1.36 9.93 20.04
C TYR A 43 -0.48 8.70 20.12
N THR A 44 -1.05 7.55 19.79
CA THR A 44 -0.23 6.46 19.29
C THR A 44 0.72 7.10 18.28
N THR A 45 2.02 6.94 18.44
CA THR A 45 3.01 7.45 17.47
C THR A 45 2.81 6.79 16.09
N ASN A 46 1.94 5.78 16.00
CA ASN A 46 1.44 5.27 14.75
C ASN A 46 0.42 6.26 14.18
N ALA A 47 0.89 7.12 13.25
CA ALA A 47 0.06 8.07 12.52
C ALA A 47 -1.11 7.41 11.75
N VAL A 48 -1.11 6.07 11.66
CA VAL A 48 -2.14 5.25 11.01
C VAL A 48 -3.39 5.06 11.89
N CYS A 49 -3.30 5.19 13.22
CA CYS A 49 -4.40 4.90 14.14
C CYS A 49 -4.97 6.18 14.77
N LYS A 50 -5.75 6.97 14.03
CA LYS A 50 -6.67 7.94 14.67
C LYS A 50 -7.97 7.23 15.03
N GLN A 51 -8.39 7.31 16.29
CA GLN A 51 -9.57 6.63 16.87
C GLN A 51 -10.92 6.86 16.14
N GLN A 52 -10.96 7.70 15.10
CA GLN A 52 -12.15 7.95 14.28
C GLN A 52 -11.84 8.09 12.77
N TYR A 53 -10.59 7.84 12.36
CA TYR A 53 -10.14 7.97 10.97
C TYR A 53 -9.02 6.96 10.71
N CYS A 54 -9.35 5.67 10.66
CA CYS A 54 -8.49 4.72 9.97
C CYS A 54 -8.66 4.98 8.47
N VAL A 55 -7.82 5.85 7.91
CA VAL A 55 -7.66 5.87 6.46
C VAL A 55 -7.08 4.51 6.11
N ASN A 56 -7.87 3.65 5.47
CA ASN A 56 -7.41 2.31 5.09
C ASN A 56 -6.11 2.46 4.31
N PRO A 57 -4.94 2.12 4.90
CA PRO A 57 -3.67 2.54 4.33
C PRO A 57 -3.37 1.78 3.02
N VAL A 58 -4.12 0.72 2.74
CA VAL A 58 -4.13 -0.04 1.49
C VAL A 58 -4.62 0.81 0.29
N PHE A 59 -5.23 1.97 0.52
CA PHE A 59 -5.95 2.75 -0.48
C PHE A 59 -5.16 3.16 -1.73
N PRO A 60 -3.90 3.64 -1.67
CA PRO A 60 -3.18 4.03 -2.89
C PRO A 60 -3.00 2.88 -3.89
N GLY A 61 -2.93 1.63 -3.39
CA GLY A 61 -2.80 0.44 -4.23
C GLY A 61 -4.13 -0.11 -4.76
N LEU A 62 -5.27 0.30 -4.19
CA LEU A 62 -6.60 -0.20 -4.55
C LEU A 62 -7.38 0.79 -5.42
N GLN A 63 -7.08 2.09 -5.31
CA GLN A 63 -7.75 3.14 -6.06
C GLN A 63 -7.69 2.89 -7.58
N ASP A 64 -6.57 2.34 -8.06
CA ASP A 64 -6.36 2.09 -9.47
C ASP A 64 -6.91 0.74 -9.95
N ILE A 65 -7.24 -0.20 -9.05
CA ILE A 65 -7.69 -1.55 -9.45
C ILE A 65 -8.89 -1.51 -10.40
N PRO A 66 -9.97 -0.74 -10.15
CA PRO A 66 -11.09 -0.68 -11.07
C PRO A 66 -10.69 -0.16 -12.45
N HIS A 67 -9.72 0.75 -12.54
CA HIS A 67 -9.19 1.22 -13.81
C HIS A 67 -8.39 0.11 -14.50
N LEU A 68 -7.47 -0.53 -13.78
CA LEU A 68 -6.61 -1.61 -14.28
C LEU A 68 -7.40 -2.84 -14.76
N GLU A 69 -8.47 -3.20 -14.05
CA GLU A 69 -9.38 -4.30 -14.42
C GLU A 69 -10.11 -4.06 -15.74
N ASN A 70 -10.32 -2.79 -16.11
CA ASN A 70 -10.98 -2.40 -17.34
C ASN A 70 -10.00 -2.19 -18.52
N GLU A 71 -8.70 -2.32 -18.28
CA GLU A 71 -7.71 -2.28 -19.37
C GLU A 71 -7.54 -3.65 -20.04
N ARG A 72 -7.09 -3.64 -21.30
CA ARG A 72 -6.65 -4.85 -22.01
C ARG A 72 -5.20 -5.10 -21.64
N TRP A 73 -4.81 -6.36 -21.41
CA TRP A 73 -3.45 -6.70 -21.01
C TRP A 73 -2.83 -7.69 -21.98
N THR A 74 -1.51 -7.63 -22.17
CA THR A 74 -0.75 -8.57 -22.99
C THR A 74 0.35 -9.21 -22.16
N LYS A 75 0.57 -10.50 -22.37
CA LYS A 75 1.58 -11.29 -21.66
C LYS A 75 2.99 -10.97 -22.18
N HIS A 76 3.95 -10.81 -21.27
CA HIS A 76 5.37 -10.65 -21.57
C HIS A 76 6.19 -11.55 -20.63
N THR A 77 7.17 -12.26 -21.19
CA THR A 77 8.12 -13.02 -20.36
C THR A 77 9.01 -12.11 -19.55
N VAL A 78 9.28 -12.49 -18.30
CA VAL A 78 10.15 -11.69 -17.41
C VAL A 78 11.55 -11.50 -18.00
N GLY A 79 12.08 -12.50 -18.72
CA GLY A 79 13.39 -12.42 -19.38
C GLY A 79 13.47 -11.34 -20.47
N ASN A 80 12.34 -10.97 -21.08
CA ASN A 80 12.29 -9.92 -22.12
C ASN A 80 12.19 -8.51 -21.53
N VAL A 81 11.70 -8.37 -20.29
CA VAL A 81 11.34 -7.06 -19.70
C VAL A 81 12.12 -6.70 -18.44
N SER A 82 12.75 -7.67 -17.77
CA SER A 82 13.41 -7.46 -16.47
C SER A 82 14.53 -6.42 -16.52
N GLY A 83 15.24 -6.30 -17.64
CA GLY A 83 16.26 -5.27 -17.85
C GLY A 83 15.72 -3.83 -17.90
N TRP A 84 14.41 -3.65 -17.88
CA TRP A 84 13.73 -2.34 -17.89
C TRP A 84 12.93 -2.07 -16.61
N LEU A 85 12.90 -3.01 -15.67
CA LEU A 85 12.27 -2.86 -14.35
C LEU A 85 13.31 -2.28 -13.37
N GLU A 86 13.32 -0.95 -13.19
CA GLU A 86 14.28 -0.28 -12.33
C GLU A 86 13.87 -0.38 -10.85
N PHE A 87 12.60 -0.13 -10.55
CA PHE A 87 12.06 -0.21 -9.19
C PHE A 87 11.58 -1.62 -8.83
N CYS A 88 10.76 -2.24 -9.69
CA CYS A 88 10.16 -3.55 -9.41
C CYS A 88 11.04 -4.74 -9.78
N GLY A 89 12.27 -4.53 -10.28
CA GLY A 89 13.13 -5.61 -10.82
C GLY A 89 13.53 -6.67 -9.79
N GLY A 90 13.63 -6.31 -8.51
CA GLY A 90 13.89 -7.24 -7.41
C GLY A 90 12.64 -7.90 -6.82
N ILE A 91 11.45 -7.57 -7.32
CA ILE A 91 10.15 -8.00 -6.77
C ILE A 91 9.40 -8.87 -7.79
N VAL A 92 9.45 -8.51 -9.07
CA VAL A 92 8.72 -9.21 -10.14
C VAL A 92 9.62 -10.31 -10.74
N ASP A 93 9.40 -11.54 -10.30
CA ASP A 93 10.13 -12.74 -10.70
C ASP A 93 9.30 -13.71 -11.57
N TYR A 94 8.16 -13.22 -12.09
CA TYR A 94 7.18 -13.99 -12.85
C TYR A 94 6.88 -13.34 -14.20
N ASP A 95 6.40 -14.13 -15.16
CA ASP A 95 5.83 -13.61 -16.41
C ASP A 95 4.68 -12.66 -16.09
N LEU A 96 4.74 -11.45 -16.64
CA LEU A 96 3.87 -10.35 -16.27
C LEU A 96 2.95 -9.94 -17.43
N ALA A 97 1.88 -9.23 -17.10
CA ALA A 97 1.07 -8.56 -18.09
C ALA A 97 1.40 -7.07 -18.14
N LEU A 98 1.39 -6.49 -19.34
CA LEU A 98 1.46 -5.04 -19.57
C LEU A 98 0.18 -4.57 -20.26
N PRO A 99 -0.27 -3.33 -20.00
CA PRO A 99 -1.50 -2.86 -20.61
C PRO A 99 -1.31 -2.68 -22.12
N ASP A 100 -2.21 -3.27 -22.91
CA ASP A 100 -2.31 -3.10 -24.35
C ASP A 100 -2.82 -1.70 -24.63
N THR A 101 -1.90 -0.75 -24.63
CA THR A 101 -2.24 0.57 -25.13
C THR A 101 -2.55 0.42 -26.62
N ASN A 102 -3.75 0.78 -27.08
CA ASN A 102 -4.02 1.01 -28.50
C ASN A 102 -2.99 2.02 -29.11
N GLY A 103 -2.28 2.75 -28.25
CA GLY A 103 -1.11 3.56 -28.54
C GLY A 103 0.18 2.79 -28.84
N THR A 104 0.26 1.47 -28.78
CA THR A 104 1.44 0.71 -29.26
C THR A 104 1.69 0.99 -30.73
N THR A 105 0.63 1.12 -31.53
CA THR A 105 0.74 1.54 -32.94
C THR A 105 1.28 2.96 -33.07
N SER A 106 0.83 3.90 -32.23
CA SER A 106 1.29 5.30 -32.30
C SER A 106 2.71 5.48 -31.72
N MET A 107 3.07 4.77 -30.66
CA MET A 107 4.42 4.68 -30.10
C MET A 107 5.37 4.03 -31.11
N LEU A 108 4.97 2.93 -31.74
CA LEU A 108 5.73 2.28 -32.79
C LEU A 108 5.90 3.20 -34.01
N GLN A 109 4.84 3.89 -34.45
CA GLN A 109 4.95 4.87 -35.53
C GLN A 109 5.89 6.01 -35.18
N ARG A 110 5.82 6.55 -33.95
CA ARG A 110 6.74 7.58 -33.46
C ARG A 110 8.17 7.05 -33.44
N TYR A 111 8.39 5.84 -32.89
CA TYR A 111 9.67 5.15 -32.87
C TYR A 111 10.26 5.01 -34.28
N LEU A 112 9.49 4.44 -35.22
CA LEU A 112 9.92 4.22 -36.60
C LEU A 112 10.20 5.54 -37.32
N LYS A 113 9.36 6.57 -37.11
CA LYS A 113 9.54 7.90 -37.68
C LYS A 113 10.84 8.54 -37.18
N THR A 114 11.07 8.54 -35.86
CA THR A 114 12.29 9.10 -35.26
C THR A 114 13.54 8.33 -35.72
N ARG A 115 13.48 6.99 -35.74
CA ARG A 115 14.58 6.14 -36.22
C ARG A 115 14.98 6.47 -37.66
N ASN A 116 13.99 6.63 -38.53
CA ASN A 116 14.22 6.93 -39.94
C ASN A 116 14.81 8.34 -40.12
N ALA A 117 14.35 9.33 -39.35
CA ALA A 117 14.91 10.68 -39.37
C ALA A 117 16.37 10.71 -38.91
N MET A 118 16.71 10.00 -37.82
CA MET A 118 18.11 9.90 -37.35
C MET A 118 19.04 9.30 -38.42
N ARG A 119 18.58 8.24 -39.11
CA ARG A 119 19.34 7.59 -40.18
C ARG A 119 19.65 8.53 -41.36
N GLN A 120 18.76 9.49 -41.64
CA GLN A 120 18.94 10.45 -42.73
C GLN A 120 19.93 11.58 -42.37
N HIS A 121 20.05 11.94 -41.10
CA HIS A 121 20.82 13.13 -40.68
C HIS A 121 22.24 12.85 -40.19
N GLY A 122 22.68 11.58 -40.09
CA GLY A 122 24.09 11.23 -39.81
C GLY A 122 24.62 11.67 -38.44
N ALA A 123 23.80 12.28 -37.58
CA ALA A 123 24.16 12.75 -36.27
C ALA A 123 23.84 11.67 -35.22
N LEU A 124 24.86 10.93 -34.79
CA LEU A 124 24.76 9.95 -33.70
C LEU A 124 25.22 10.51 -32.35
N GLU A 125 25.71 11.75 -32.31
CA GLU A 125 26.25 12.35 -31.09
C GLU A 125 25.17 13.18 -30.39
N GLY A 126 24.76 12.75 -29.20
CA GLY A 126 23.80 13.46 -28.35
C GLY A 126 22.31 13.14 -28.55
N VAL A 127 21.98 12.16 -29.40
CA VAL A 127 20.57 11.79 -29.61
C VAL A 127 20.09 10.84 -28.50
N PRO A 128 18.93 11.11 -27.85
CA PRO A 128 18.36 10.21 -26.85
C PRO A 128 18.21 8.78 -27.39
N ARG A 129 18.59 7.79 -26.56
CA ARG A 129 18.42 6.36 -26.90
C ARG A 129 16.96 6.12 -27.29
N LEU A 130 16.75 5.64 -28.50
CA LEU A 130 15.42 5.32 -28.99
C LEU A 130 14.95 4.02 -28.32
N MET A 131 14.03 4.16 -27.38
CA MET A 131 13.47 3.05 -26.59
C MET A 131 12.46 2.27 -27.42
N SER A 132 12.43 0.95 -27.29
CA SER A 132 11.35 0.17 -27.93
C SER A 132 9.99 0.52 -27.31
N PRO A 133 8.86 0.35 -28.02
CA PRO A 133 7.54 0.59 -27.43
C PRO A 133 7.29 -0.22 -26.14
N THR A 134 7.78 -1.46 -26.08
CA THR A 134 7.69 -2.29 -24.86
C THR A 134 8.55 -1.73 -23.74
N GLU A 135 9.77 -1.28 -24.02
CA GLU A 135 10.65 -0.65 -23.03
C GLU A 135 10.04 0.64 -22.46
N GLU A 136 9.47 1.50 -23.32
CA GLU A 136 8.75 2.71 -22.91
C GLU A 136 7.56 2.36 -22.00
N LEU A 137 6.80 1.32 -22.35
CA LEU A 137 5.67 0.86 -21.56
C LEU A 137 6.09 0.29 -20.20
N VAL A 138 7.09 -0.59 -20.16
CA VAL A 138 7.58 -1.19 -18.90
C VAL A 138 8.05 -0.10 -17.94
N ARG A 139 8.87 0.84 -18.40
CA ARG A 139 9.36 1.94 -17.56
C ARG A 139 8.26 2.88 -17.11
N LYS A 140 7.23 3.08 -17.93
CA LYS A 140 6.05 3.87 -17.55
C LYS A 140 5.27 3.20 -16.41
N VAL A 141 5.01 1.90 -16.52
CA VAL A 141 4.30 1.12 -15.49
C VAL A 141 5.15 1.00 -14.21
N ASP A 142 6.47 0.79 -14.35
CA ASP A 142 7.41 0.75 -13.23
C ASP A 142 7.45 2.10 -12.48
N LYS A 143 7.39 3.22 -13.22
CA LYS A 143 7.24 4.55 -12.64
C LYS A 143 5.92 4.74 -11.90
N TRP A 144 4.81 4.18 -12.38
CA TRP A 144 3.54 4.21 -11.65
C TRP A 144 3.63 3.43 -10.33
N ALA A 145 4.22 2.24 -10.34
CA ALA A 145 4.48 1.47 -9.13
C ALA A 145 5.37 2.25 -8.13
N LEU A 146 6.43 2.90 -8.61
CA LEU A 146 7.30 3.77 -7.80
C LEU A 146 6.52 4.94 -7.20
N MET A 147 5.71 5.63 -8.00
CA MET A 147 4.90 6.75 -7.51
C MET A 147 3.92 6.30 -6.43
N THR A 148 3.23 5.19 -6.64
CA THR A 148 2.29 4.64 -5.66
C THR A 148 2.99 4.19 -4.38
N TYR A 149 4.19 3.61 -4.48
CA TYR A 149 5.04 3.32 -3.33
C TYR A 149 5.38 4.59 -2.52
N PHE A 150 5.84 5.65 -3.17
CA PHE A 150 6.17 6.92 -2.51
C PHE A 150 4.94 7.58 -1.87
N MET A 151 3.81 7.61 -2.58
CA MET A 151 2.55 8.16 -2.06
C MET A 151 2.06 7.38 -0.85
N HIS A 152 2.15 6.05 -0.89
CA HIS A 152 1.71 5.19 0.21
C HIS A 152 2.59 5.38 1.45
N LEU A 153 3.92 5.40 1.33
CA LEU A 153 4.79 5.72 2.46
C LEU A 153 4.51 7.09 3.06
N SER A 154 4.37 8.11 2.19
CA SER A 154 4.05 9.48 2.63
C SER A 154 2.72 9.55 3.38
N ALA A 155 1.70 8.81 2.93
CA ALA A 155 0.40 8.73 3.59
C ALA A 155 0.47 8.08 4.99
N MET A 156 1.46 7.22 5.24
CA MET A 156 1.72 6.64 6.56
C MET A 156 2.67 7.49 7.42
N GLY A 157 3.13 8.64 6.91
CA GLY A 157 4.13 9.47 7.59
C GLY A 157 5.54 8.87 7.60
N ILE A 158 5.83 7.95 6.69
CA ILE A 158 7.16 7.37 6.49
C ILE A 158 7.87 8.14 5.39
N GLU A 159 9.09 8.59 5.66
CA GLU A 159 9.92 9.31 4.69
C GLU A 159 10.44 8.33 3.61
N ALA A 160 9.89 8.44 2.39
CA ALA A 160 10.22 7.52 1.31
C ALA A 160 11.69 7.63 0.86
N TRP A 161 12.32 8.80 1.01
CA TRP A 161 13.75 8.99 0.71
C TRP A 161 14.67 8.16 1.62
N ASP A 162 14.19 7.78 2.81
CA ASP A 162 14.91 6.86 3.70
C ASP A 162 14.79 5.39 3.25
N HIS A 163 14.01 5.10 2.20
CA HIS A 163 13.75 3.73 1.73
C HIS A 163 13.82 3.60 0.19
N THR A 164 14.70 4.36 -0.47
CA THR A 164 14.84 4.36 -1.94
C THR A 164 15.11 3.01 -2.60
N ASP A 165 15.69 2.05 -1.85
CA ASP A 165 15.86 0.66 -2.25
C ASP A 165 15.26 -0.26 -1.18
N PRO A 166 13.94 -0.56 -1.27
CA PRO A 166 13.25 -1.34 -0.24
C PRO A 166 13.65 -2.82 -0.22
N MET A 167 14.33 -3.30 -1.26
CA MET A 167 14.72 -4.71 -1.39
C MET A 167 16.10 -5.00 -0.81
N LYS A 168 17.04 -4.04 -0.86
CA LYS A 168 18.40 -4.19 -0.32
C LYS A 168 18.40 -4.70 1.13
N ASP A 169 19.17 -5.75 1.41
CA ASP A 169 19.12 -6.48 2.69
C ASP A 169 19.87 -5.81 3.87
N SER A 170 20.79 -4.88 3.60
CA SER A 170 21.89 -4.50 4.51
C SER A 170 21.68 -3.25 5.38
N ASP A 171 20.50 -2.65 5.41
CA ASP A 171 20.29 -1.36 6.07
C ASP A 171 19.45 -1.50 7.37
N ASP A 172 20.00 -1.15 8.53
CA ASP A 172 19.35 -1.22 9.85
C ASP A 172 18.28 -0.14 10.10
N ARG A 173 17.67 0.38 9.04
CA ARG A 173 16.68 1.45 9.12
C ARG A 173 15.37 0.93 9.73
N PRO A 174 14.73 1.69 10.65
CA PRO A 174 13.44 1.31 11.21
C PRO A 174 12.38 1.19 10.10
N LEU A 175 11.34 0.39 10.32
CA LEU A 175 10.21 0.24 9.37
C LEU A 175 10.58 -0.28 7.97
N ARG A 176 11.78 -0.81 7.77
CA ARG A 176 12.19 -1.34 6.47
C ARG A 176 11.35 -2.54 6.01
N GLY A 177 10.90 -3.39 6.94
CA GLY A 177 9.94 -4.45 6.63
C GLY A 177 8.63 -3.90 6.07
N CYS A 178 8.13 -2.83 6.68
CA CYS A 178 6.97 -2.09 6.18
C CYS A 178 7.22 -1.53 4.78
N ALA A 179 8.30 -0.78 4.56
CA ALA A 179 8.64 -0.24 3.25
C ALA A 179 8.77 -1.33 2.16
N ARG A 180 9.36 -2.48 2.48
CA ARG A 180 9.44 -3.63 1.59
C ARG A 180 8.06 -4.19 1.22
N SER A 181 7.17 -4.32 2.19
CA SER A 181 5.81 -4.80 1.95
C SER A 181 4.99 -3.84 1.07
N VAL A 182 5.13 -2.52 1.25
CA VAL A 182 4.49 -1.50 0.42
C VAL A 182 5.02 -1.54 -1.02
N ALA A 183 6.33 -1.71 -1.20
CA ALA A 183 6.92 -1.87 -2.53
C ALA A 183 6.38 -3.10 -3.26
N ARG A 184 6.28 -4.25 -2.55
CA ARG A 184 5.66 -5.47 -3.09
C ARG A 184 4.20 -5.25 -3.46
N LEU A 185 3.44 -4.59 -2.60
CA LEU A 185 2.05 -4.27 -2.85
C LEU A 185 1.89 -3.45 -4.14
N ALA A 186 2.67 -2.37 -4.28
CA ALA A 186 2.65 -1.52 -5.47
C ALA A 186 3.04 -2.30 -6.73
N CYS A 187 4.16 -3.04 -6.70
CA CYS A 187 4.62 -3.79 -7.86
C CYS A 187 3.62 -4.89 -8.27
N HIS A 188 3.00 -5.61 -7.33
CA HIS A 188 2.00 -6.62 -7.66
C HIS A 188 0.69 -6.03 -8.20
N THR A 189 0.34 -4.79 -7.84
CA THR A 189 -0.79 -4.07 -8.45
C THR A 189 -0.51 -3.71 -9.91
N TYR A 190 0.65 -3.12 -10.22
CA TYR A 190 0.91 -2.63 -11.59
C TYR A 190 1.51 -3.68 -12.53
N PHE A 191 2.10 -4.75 -12.01
CA PHE A 191 2.60 -5.89 -12.79
C PHE A 191 1.83 -7.16 -12.43
N PRO A 192 0.59 -7.31 -12.93
CA PRO A 192 -0.18 -8.52 -12.72
C PRO A 192 0.54 -9.73 -13.32
N ARG A 193 0.41 -10.87 -12.66
CA ARG A 193 0.94 -12.15 -13.14
C ARG A 193 0.22 -12.56 -14.42
N ALA A 194 0.98 -13.08 -15.37
CA ALA A 194 0.50 -13.76 -16.55
C ALA A 194 0.78 -15.27 -16.46
N TYR A 195 -0.04 -16.08 -17.13
CA TYR A 195 0.16 -17.52 -17.17
C TYR A 195 1.38 -17.88 -18.03
N SER A 196 2.32 -18.64 -17.44
CA SER A 196 3.56 -19.05 -18.11
C SER A 196 3.33 -19.95 -19.33
N SER A 197 2.20 -20.65 -19.40
CA SER A 197 1.83 -21.50 -20.53
C SER A 197 1.38 -20.73 -21.78
N LEU A 198 1.15 -19.41 -21.68
CA LEU A 198 0.72 -18.57 -22.80
C LEU A 198 1.94 -18.06 -23.58
N ALA A 199 1.75 -17.83 -24.89
CA ALA A 199 2.78 -17.21 -25.72
C ALA A 199 2.90 -15.70 -25.41
N ASP A 200 4.10 -15.14 -25.56
CA ASP A 200 4.30 -13.68 -25.44
C ASP A 200 3.43 -12.92 -26.47
N GLY A 201 2.87 -11.79 -26.05
CA GLY A 201 1.91 -11.00 -26.80
C GLY A 201 0.47 -11.50 -26.72
N THR A 202 0.19 -12.64 -26.06
CA THR A 202 -1.18 -13.12 -25.86
C THR A 202 -1.96 -12.14 -25.00
N GLU A 203 -3.16 -11.77 -25.44
CA GLU A 203 -4.08 -10.94 -24.65
C GLU A 203 -4.62 -11.74 -23.45
N ILE A 204 -4.60 -11.12 -22.28
CA ILE A 204 -5.09 -11.69 -21.02
C ILE A 204 -5.87 -10.62 -20.23
N GLY A 205 -6.64 -11.07 -19.24
CA GLY A 205 -7.28 -10.17 -18.28
C GLY A 205 -6.32 -9.75 -17.16
N TYR A 206 -6.64 -8.65 -16.49
CA TYR A 206 -5.96 -8.23 -15.28
C TYR A 206 -6.11 -9.30 -14.18
N THR A 207 -5.00 -9.66 -13.54
CA THR A 207 -4.99 -10.60 -12.42
C THR A 207 -4.73 -9.84 -11.12
N ARG A 208 -5.78 -9.64 -10.32
CA ARG A 208 -5.71 -8.94 -9.02
C ARG A 208 -4.66 -9.55 -8.08
N PRO A 209 -4.06 -8.76 -7.17
CA PRO A 209 -3.14 -9.34 -6.19
C PRO A 209 -3.83 -10.24 -5.17
N CYS A 210 -3.07 -11.16 -4.60
CA CYS A 210 -3.51 -12.10 -3.56
C CYS A 210 -3.73 -11.38 -2.22
N LYS A 211 -4.66 -11.86 -1.38
CA LYS A 211 -4.88 -11.28 -0.04
C LYS A 211 -3.62 -11.27 0.81
N SER A 212 -2.76 -12.27 0.65
CA SER A 212 -1.51 -12.39 1.39
C SER A 212 -0.57 -11.20 1.18
N SER A 213 -0.64 -10.52 0.04
CA SER A 213 0.14 -9.31 -0.25
C SER A 213 -0.27 -8.17 0.68
N CYS A 214 -1.57 -8.03 0.94
CA CYS A 214 -2.12 -7.05 1.87
C CYS A 214 -1.93 -7.47 3.33
N GLU A 215 -2.18 -8.73 3.68
CA GLU A 215 -1.94 -9.23 5.04
C GLU A 215 -0.47 -9.06 5.46
N SER A 216 0.47 -9.34 4.55
CA SER A 216 1.91 -9.13 4.80
C SER A 216 2.24 -7.65 5.04
N PHE A 217 1.52 -6.74 4.37
CA PHE A 217 1.65 -5.30 4.60
C PHE A 217 1.10 -4.90 5.97
N LEU A 218 -0.12 -5.34 6.30
CA LEU A 218 -0.72 -5.05 7.61
C LEU A 218 0.16 -5.54 8.76
N GLU A 219 0.71 -6.75 8.63
CA GLU A 219 1.65 -7.34 9.58
C GLU A 219 2.96 -6.56 9.66
N ALA A 220 3.63 -6.32 8.52
CA ALA A 220 4.96 -5.69 8.49
C ALA A 220 4.95 -4.22 8.92
N CYS A 221 3.83 -3.53 8.74
CA CYS A 221 3.64 -2.15 9.13
C CYS A 221 2.96 -1.98 10.51
N GLY A 222 2.52 -3.08 11.14
CA GLY A 222 1.79 -3.03 12.41
C GLY A 222 0.53 -2.18 12.31
N VAL A 223 -0.20 -2.32 11.20
CA VAL A 223 -1.47 -1.61 10.99
C VAL A 223 -2.54 -2.29 11.84
N ASP A 224 -2.97 -1.61 12.89
CA ASP A 224 -4.03 -2.07 13.78
C ASP A 224 -5.15 -1.02 13.83
N CYS A 225 -6.24 -1.24 13.10
CA CYS A 225 -7.35 -0.31 13.08
C CYS A 225 -8.27 -0.53 14.27
N CYS A 226 -8.57 0.55 15.00
CA CYS A 226 -9.40 0.52 16.21
C CYS A 226 -10.84 0.01 15.97
N ASP A 227 -11.27 -0.07 14.72
CA ASP A 227 -12.61 -0.47 14.28
C ASP A 227 -12.60 -1.73 13.38
N ASP A 228 -11.49 -2.48 13.34
CA ASP A 228 -11.30 -3.66 12.47
C ASP A 228 -11.56 -3.36 10.98
N SER A 229 -11.46 -2.09 10.56
CA SER A 229 -11.77 -1.67 9.18
C SER A 229 -10.73 -2.08 8.15
N ALA A 230 -9.51 -2.41 8.60
CA ALA A 230 -8.44 -2.95 7.78
C ALA A 230 -8.78 -4.38 7.32
N SER A 231 -9.64 -4.48 6.31
CA SER A 231 -9.83 -5.72 5.55
C SER A 231 -8.99 -5.66 4.28
N CYS A 232 -8.52 -6.83 3.82
CA CYS A 232 -7.88 -7.01 2.51
C CYS A 232 -8.85 -7.52 1.45
N VAL A 233 -9.94 -8.16 1.88
CA VAL A 233 -10.85 -8.91 1.00
C VAL A 233 -12.25 -8.32 1.12
N TRP A 234 -12.78 -7.91 -0.02
CA TRP A 234 -14.19 -7.63 -0.23
C TRP A 234 -14.46 -7.71 -1.73
N ASP A 235 -15.69 -8.03 -2.10
CA ASP A 235 -16.08 -8.10 -3.49
C ASP A 235 -17.59 -7.81 -3.54
N LYS A 236 -17.98 -6.65 -4.09
CA LYS A 236 -19.42 -6.30 -4.18
C LYS A 236 -20.23 -7.28 -5.03
N PHE A 237 -19.57 -8.10 -5.84
CA PHE A 237 -20.21 -9.07 -6.73
C PHE A 237 -20.29 -10.47 -6.11
N ALA A 238 -19.58 -10.74 -5.02
CA ALA A 238 -19.69 -12.02 -4.30
C ALA A 238 -21.04 -12.13 -3.55
N PRO A 239 -21.57 -13.35 -3.34
CA PRO A 239 -22.78 -13.55 -2.54
C PRO A 239 -22.60 -12.99 -1.11
N GLY A 240 -23.39 -11.97 -0.75
CA GLY A 240 -23.27 -11.29 0.54
C GLY A 240 -22.13 -10.27 0.63
N GLY A 241 -21.48 -9.96 -0.49
CA GLY A 241 -20.43 -8.97 -0.57
C GLY A 241 -20.93 -7.54 -0.37
N SER A 242 -20.08 -6.69 0.21
CA SER A 242 -20.34 -5.26 0.41
C SER A 242 -19.20 -4.44 -0.17
N SER A 243 -19.52 -3.37 -0.90
CA SER A 243 -18.54 -2.34 -1.23
C SER A 243 -18.03 -1.66 0.06
N LYS A 244 -16.81 -1.14 0.00
CA LYS A 244 -16.23 -0.32 1.07
C LYS A 244 -16.22 1.14 0.64
N TRP A 245 -16.44 2.03 1.60
CA TRP A 245 -16.32 3.47 1.39
C TRP A 245 -15.08 3.96 2.13
N THR A 246 -14.38 4.93 1.54
CA THR A 246 -13.22 5.58 2.13
C THR A 246 -13.16 7.02 1.66
N GLN A 247 -12.19 7.80 2.15
CA GLN A 247 -11.91 9.15 1.67
C GLN A 247 -10.54 9.20 1.02
N ASP A 248 -10.44 9.95 -0.08
CA ASP A 248 -9.14 10.25 -0.70
C ASP A 248 -8.37 11.33 0.05
N VAL A 249 -7.20 11.71 -0.46
CA VAL A 249 -6.35 12.77 0.12
C VAL A 249 -7.02 14.16 0.14
N ALA A 250 -8.07 14.37 -0.67
CA ALA A 250 -8.88 15.60 -0.69
C ALA A 250 -10.12 15.49 0.22
N GLY A 251 -10.32 14.37 0.91
CA GLY A 251 -11.49 14.10 1.74
C GLY A 251 -12.73 13.69 0.94
N ALA A 252 -12.62 13.48 -0.38
CA ALA A 252 -13.73 13.04 -1.20
C ALA A 252 -14.02 11.56 -0.96
N THR A 253 -15.29 11.22 -0.80
CA THR A 253 -15.71 9.83 -0.58
C THR A 253 -15.51 9.01 -1.86
N VAL A 254 -14.74 7.92 -1.76
CA VAL A 254 -14.46 6.97 -2.84
C VAL A 254 -15.09 5.62 -2.52
N LEU A 255 -15.76 5.04 -3.52
CA LEU A 255 -16.34 3.71 -3.46
C LEU A 255 -15.31 2.67 -3.93
N LEU A 256 -14.97 1.72 -3.07
CA LEU A 256 -14.15 0.56 -3.38
C LEU A 256 -15.06 -0.64 -3.62
N GLU A 257 -15.12 -1.06 -4.87
CA GLU A 257 -16.02 -2.14 -5.31
C GLU A 257 -15.43 -3.52 -5.04
N THR A 258 -14.13 -3.66 -5.22
CA THR A 258 -13.38 -4.92 -5.09
C THR A 258 -12.09 -4.69 -4.32
N GLY A 259 -11.71 -5.67 -3.51
CA GLY A 259 -10.41 -5.75 -2.85
C GLY A 259 -9.55 -6.84 -3.49
N TYR A 260 -8.60 -7.37 -2.72
CA TYR A 260 -7.74 -8.47 -3.16
C TYR A 260 -8.52 -9.78 -3.28
N VAL A 261 -7.96 -10.72 -4.04
CA VAL A 261 -8.51 -12.07 -4.19
C VAL A 261 -8.34 -12.82 -2.87
N ASP A 262 -9.40 -13.49 -2.39
CA ASP A 262 -9.40 -14.28 -1.13
C ASP A 262 -8.61 -15.60 -1.23
N VAL A 263 -7.35 -15.49 -1.65
CA VAL A 263 -6.44 -16.61 -1.89
C VAL A 263 -5.05 -16.22 -1.42
N ASN A 264 -4.40 -17.14 -0.69
CA ASN A 264 -3.02 -16.94 -0.27
C ASN A 264 -2.07 -17.16 -1.45
N GLY A 265 -1.13 -16.23 -1.64
CA GLY A 265 -0.06 -16.35 -2.61
C GLY A 265 1.11 -17.21 -2.11
N PRO A 266 1.95 -17.76 -3.01
CA PRO A 266 1.84 -17.68 -4.47
C PRO A 266 0.69 -18.57 -5.00
N SER A 267 -0.14 -18.01 -5.89
CA SER A 267 -1.24 -18.73 -6.54
C SER A 267 -1.29 -18.42 -8.03
N PHE A 268 -2.00 -19.27 -8.80
CA PHE A 268 -2.29 -19.00 -10.21
C PHE A 268 -3.50 -18.08 -10.39
N GLN A 269 -4.30 -17.89 -9.35
CA GLN A 269 -5.55 -17.11 -9.40
C GLN A 269 -5.34 -15.61 -9.10
N CYS A 270 -4.15 -15.24 -8.62
CA CYS A 270 -3.84 -13.90 -8.18
C CYS A 270 -2.35 -13.59 -8.29
N THR A 271 -2.00 -12.30 -8.20
CA THR A 271 -0.63 -11.81 -8.32
C THR A 271 0.04 -11.67 -6.94
N GLY A 272 1.30 -12.09 -6.87
CA GLY A 272 2.12 -11.93 -5.67
C GLY A 272 2.05 -13.10 -4.68
N GLY A 273 2.93 -13.03 -3.69
CA GLY A 273 3.16 -14.03 -2.64
C GLY A 273 4.11 -13.45 -1.58
N ARG A 274 4.34 -14.21 -0.49
CA ARG A 274 5.14 -13.76 0.66
C ARG A 274 6.55 -13.25 0.31
#